data_AF-A0A6J2X9C7-F1
#
_entry.id   AF-A0A6J2X9C7-F1
#
_cell.length_a   1.000
_cell.length_b   1.000
_cell.length_c   1.000
_cell.angle_alpha   90.00
_cell.angle_beta   90.00
_cell.angle_gamma   90.00
#
_symmetry.space_group_name_H-M   'P 1'
#
loop_
_entity.id
_entity.type
_entity.pdbx_description
1 polymer ?
#
loop_
_entity_poly.entity_id
_entity_poly.type
_entity_poly.pdbx_seq_one_letter_code
_entity_poly.pdbx_strand_id
1 'polypeptide(L)'
;MEKITNLLSLDTLNALSKANLNSYPQILDTSTKEIHNRTRISLEDIKKIKKVAADEVLKNKICTVDQLPPWDRLRTGCKNIDSVLRNGLPINGIVELYGPSGVGKTQFCLQVALQTKLSCDKGAVYICTEDVFPAKRLSQLSVLWREKHNLNIDFESNVYIQHIPDSIHLNKCLKVSLPRLMETKNIGIIVIDSIAGLFRSENENPNYITRSQDFREISRNLLQLQKKYNCALLVTNQYFKVIDNLITGISEPCLGLAWANNVVTRLSIQRTCNNVRSFQVIFSPDLPPLTTNFIIESDGLNSV
;
A
#
# COMPACT_ATOMS: atom_id res chain seq x y z
N MET A 1 26.68 2.64 5.26
CA MET A 1 28.04 3.11 5.63
C MET A 1 29.13 2.15 5.15
N GLU A 2 28.82 0.87 4.89
CA GLU A 2 29.76 -0.17 4.46
C GLU A 2 30.58 0.17 3.19
N LYS A 3 29.99 0.93 2.25
CA LYS A 3 30.71 1.43 1.06
C LYS A 3 31.77 2.49 1.37
N ILE A 4 31.63 3.23 2.48
CA ILE A 4 32.64 4.20 2.93
C ILE A 4 33.84 3.45 3.53
N THR A 5 33.61 2.37 4.28
CA THR A 5 34.68 1.49 4.81
C THR A 5 35.52 0.86 3.72
N ASN A 6 34.91 0.44 2.61
CA ASN A 6 35.62 -0.13 1.46
C ASN A 6 36.56 0.87 0.77
N LEU A 7 36.38 2.17 0.99
CA LEU A 7 37.15 3.23 0.34
C LEU A 7 38.20 3.89 1.25
N LEU A 8 37.95 3.99 2.56
CA LEU A 8 38.70 4.94 3.41
C LEU A 8 39.13 4.42 4.79
N SER A 9 39.13 3.11 5.05
CA SER A 9 39.50 2.46 6.33
C SER A 9 38.46 2.55 7.47
N LEU A 10 38.59 1.64 8.45
CA LEU A 10 37.67 1.49 9.59
C LEU A 10 37.75 2.69 10.57
N ASP A 11 38.91 3.33 10.68
CA ASP A 11 39.15 4.47 11.57
C ASP A 11 38.30 5.69 11.17
N THR A 12 38.12 5.88 9.88
CA THR A 12 37.33 6.96 9.29
C THR A 12 35.84 6.80 9.60
N LEU A 13 35.34 5.56 9.64
CA LEU A 13 33.96 5.26 9.99
C LEU A 13 33.74 5.46 11.50
N ASN A 14 34.71 5.09 12.34
CA ASN A 14 34.69 5.37 13.77
C ASN A 14 34.71 6.88 14.07
N ALA A 15 35.49 7.66 13.32
CA ALA A 15 35.52 9.12 13.45
C ALA A 15 34.18 9.77 13.07
N LEU A 16 33.54 9.30 11.99
CA LEU A 16 32.20 9.76 11.59
C LEU A 16 31.14 9.39 12.64
N SER A 17 31.21 8.18 13.19
CA SER A 17 30.28 7.71 14.22
C SER A 17 30.40 8.52 15.51
N LYS A 18 31.63 8.81 15.96
CA LYS A 18 31.90 9.72 17.10
C LYS A 18 31.38 11.14 16.86
N ALA A 19 31.29 11.59 15.61
CA ALA A 19 30.76 12.89 15.24
C ALA A 19 29.23 12.90 15.03
N ASN A 20 28.53 11.82 15.37
CA ASN A 20 27.09 11.60 15.13
C ASN A 20 26.68 11.65 13.64
N LEU A 21 27.60 11.33 12.72
CA LEU A 21 27.35 11.28 11.28
C LEU A 21 27.13 9.83 10.84
N ASN A 22 25.99 9.25 11.26
CA ASN A 22 25.69 7.82 11.09
C ASN A 22 24.92 7.51 9.79
N SER A 23 24.50 8.52 9.04
CA SER A 23 23.69 8.35 7.83
C SER A 23 24.21 9.20 6.66
N TYR A 24 24.00 8.71 5.43
CA TYR A 24 24.39 9.42 4.22
C TYR A 24 23.74 10.82 4.10
N PRO A 25 22.45 11.04 4.42
CA PRO A 25 21.86 12.38 4.41
C PRO A 25 22.54 13.35 5.38
N GLN A 26 22.82 12.93 6.62
CA GLN A 26 23.51 13.78 7.61
C GLN A 26 24.90 14.21 7.13
N ILE A 27 25.65 13.29 6.49
CA ILE A 27 26.96 13.58 5.88
C ILE A 27 26.83 14.59 4.74
N LEU A 28 25.77 14.50 3.94
CA LEU A 28 25.54 15.43 2.83
C LEU A 28 25.16 16.82 3.33
N ASP A 29 24.26 16.91 4.32
CA ASP A 29 23.75 18.16 4.91
C ASP A 29 24.82 18.93 5.69
N THR A 30 25.77 18.23 6.32
CA THR A 30 26.84 18.85 7.11
C THR A 30 27.93 19.43 6.22
N SER A 31 28.41 20.66 6.47
CA SER A 31 29.45 21.27 5.61
C SER A 31 30.79 20.51 5.66
N THR A 32 31.59 20.55 4.59
CA THR A 32 32.89 19.86 4.54
C THR A 32 33.86 20.35 5.62
N LYS A 33 33.85 21.65 5.92
CA LYS A 33 34.64 22.26 7.00
C LYS A 33 34.21 21.76 8.37
N GLU A 34 32.91 21.61 8.59
CA GLU A 34 32.38 21.13 9.86
C GLU A 34 32.69 19.65 10.10
N ILE A 35 32.59 18.81 9.06
CA ILE A 35 33.01 17.41 9.13
C ILE A 35 34.51 17.35 9.47
N HIS A 36 35.33 18.16 8.81
CA HIS A 36 36.77 18.23 9.09
C HIS A 36 37.05 18.62 10.55
N ASN A 37 36.39 19.66 11.06
CA ASN A 37 36.60 20.12 12.44
C ASN A 37 36.19 19.07 13.47
N ARG A 38 35.12 18.31 13.22
CA ARG A 38 34.62 17.27 14.13
C ARG A 38 35.40 15.95 14.07
N THR A 39 35.88 15.57 12.88
CA THR A 39 36.44 14.23 12.63
C THR A 39 37.95 14.22 12.37
N ARG A 40 38.55 15.38 12.09
CA ARG A 40 39.94 15.57 11.64
C ARG A 40 40.32 14.81 10.35
N ILE A 41 39.34 14.29 9.62
CA ILE A 41 39.54 13.63 8.31
C ILE A 41 40.01 14.66 7.28
N SER A 42 40.92 14.30 6.37
CA SER A 42 41.38 15.20 5.32
C SER A 42 40.22 15.74 4.46
N LEU A 43 40.34 16.98 3.96
CA LEU A 43 39.30 17.57 3.11
C LEU A 43 39.10 16.78 1.80
N GLU A 44 40.13 16.10 1.30
CA GLU A 44 40.06 15.25 0.12
C GLU A 44 39.25 13.99 0.38
N ASP A 45 39.46 13.35 1.53
CA ASP A 45 38.72 12.14 1.90
C ASP A 45 37.27 12.49 2.25
N ILE A 46 37.01 13.64 2.86
CA ILE A 46 35.64 14.14 3.06
C ILE A 46 34.91 14.34 1.73
N LYS A 47 35.59 14.87 0.69
CA LYS A 47 34.99 14.97 -0.66
C LYS A 47 34.66 13.60 -1.23
N LYS A 48 35.55 12.61 -1.08
CA LYS A 48 35.28 11.21 -1.51
C LYS A 48 34.10 10.62 -0.74
N ILE A 49 34.04 10.80 0.59
CA ILE A 49 32.94 10.34 1.45
C ILE A 49 31.61 10.97 0.99
N LYS A 50 31.59 12.28 0.77
CA LYS A 50 30.40 12.98 0.28
C LYS A 50 29.98 12.50 -1.11
N LYS A 51 30.93 12.20 -2.00
CA LYS A 51 30.63 11.64 -3.32
C LYS A 51 29.98 10.26 -3.20
N VAL A 52 30.53 9.37 -2.37
CA VAL A 52 29.93 8.05 -2.10
C VAL A 52 28.56 8.20 -1.45
N ALA A 53 28.41 9.12 -0.51
CA ALA A 53 27.13 9.41 0.12
C ALA A 53 26.11 9.93 -0.90
N ALA A 54 26.52 10.81 -1.80
CA ALA A 54 25.68 11.33 -2.87
C ALA A 54 25.28 10.22 -3.84
N ASP A 55 26.22 9.38 -4.31
CA ASP A 55 25.94 8.27 -5.21
C ASP A 55 25.00 7.22 -4.56
N GLU A 56 25.13 7.01 -3.24
CA GLU A 56 24.29 6.08 -2.50
C GLU A 56 22.89 6.64 -2.21
N VAL A 57 22.76 7.95 -2.01
CA VAL A 57 21.47 8.64 -1.85
C VAL A 57 20.78 8.82 -3.21
N LEU A 58 21.54 9.08 -4.27
CA LEU A 58 21.09 9.27 -5.66
C LEU A 58 21.14 7.96 -6.47
N LYS A 59 21.03 6.79 -5.84
CA LYS A 59 20.99 5.48 -6.54
C LYS A 59 20.06 5.47 -7.76
N ASN A 60 18.99 6.25 -7.70
CA ASN A 60 18.11 6.49 -8.84
C ASN A 60 18.72 7.57 -9.73
N LYS A 61 19.68 7.17 -10.58
CA LYS A 61 20.14 8.01 -11.68
C LYS A 61 18.98 8.27 -12.65
N ILE A 62 19.00 9.42 -13.32
CA ILE A 62 18.13 9.66 -14.47
C ILE A 62 18.38 8.51 -15.46
N CYS A 63 17.31 7.80 -15.80
CA CYS A 63 17.34 6.64 -16.68
C CYS A 63 16.29 6.80 -17.78
N THR A 64 16.48 6.05 -18.86
CA THR A 64 15.52 5.94 -19.94
C THR A 64 14.45 4.90 -19.59
N VAL A 65 13.27 4.99 -20.23
CA VAL A 65 12.11 4.16 -19.89
C VAL A 65 12.38 2.65 -20.09
N ASP A 66 13.23 2.28 -21.04
CA ASP A 66 13.65 0.89 -21.30
C ASP A 66 14.43 0.25 -20.14
N GLN A 67 15.00 1.07 -19.25
CA GLN A 67 15.73 0.60 -18.06
C GLN A 67 14.81 0.38 -16.85
N LEU A 68 13.55 0.82 -16.93
CA LEU A 68 12.59 0.67 -15.85
C LEU A 68 11.89 -0.70 -15.95
N PRO A 69 11.88 -1.51 -14.87
CA PRO A 69 11.08 -2.72 -14.86
C PRO A 69 9.58 -2.37 -14.91
N PRO A 70 8.74 -3.23 -15.51
CA PRO A 70 7.30 -3.08 -15.41
C PRO A 70 6.86 -3.18 -13.94
N TRP A 71 5.70 -2.60 -13.61
CA TRP A 71 5.17 -2.73 -12.25
C TRP A 71 4.77 -4.17 -11.95
N ASP A 72 5.19 -4.65 -10.80
CA ASP A 72 4.70 -5.91 -10.24
C ASP A 72 3.18 -5.82 -10.02
N ARG A 73 2.50 -6.97 -10.16
CA ARG A 73 1.05 -7.05 -9.99
C ARG A 73 0.65 -8.24 -9.14
N LEU A 74 -0.32 -8.01 -8.26
CA LEU A 74 -0.90 -9.04 -7.42
C LEU A 74 -2.26 -9.46 -7.98
N ARG A 75 -2.38 -10.71 -8.42
CA ARG A 75 -3.64 -11.25 -8.95
C ARG A 75 -4.76 -11.16 -7.92
N THR A 76 -5.98 -10.97 -8.41
CA THR A 76 -7.20 -10.92 -7.62
C THR A 76 -7.86 -12.29 -7.49
N GLY A 77 -7.51 -13.25 -8.35
CA GLY A 77 -8.13 -14.57 -8.38
C GLY A 77 -9.43 -14.61 -9.19
N CYS A 78 -9.87 -13.48 -9.75
CA CYS A 78 -10.97 -13.41 -10.69
C CYS A 78 -10.43 -13.07 -12.09
N LYS A 79 -10.58 -13.98 -13.06
CA LYS A 79 -9.99 -13.85 -14.41
C LYS A 79 -10.41 -12.57 -15.13
N ASN A 80 -11.70 -12.26 -15.12
CA ASN A 80 -12.24 -11.05 -15.74
C ASN A 80 -11.62 -9.77 -15.15
N ILE A 81 -11.50 -9.71 -13.81
CA ILE A 81 -10.90 -8.57 -13.12
C ILE A 81 -9.40 -8.49 -13.41
N ASP A 82 -8.69 -9.62 -13.35
CA ASP A 82 -7.27 -9.68 -13.66
C ASP A 82 -7.01 -9.25 -15.10
N SER A 83 -7.87 -9.59 -16.05
CA SER A 83 -7.76 -9.16 -17.45
C SER A 83 -7.79 -7.63 -17.59
N VAL A 84 -8.74 -6.93 -16.95
CA VAL A 84 -8.82 -5.47 -17.03
C VAL A 84 -7.72 -4.76 -16.22
N LEU A 85 -7.14 -5.44 -15.23
CA LEU A 85 -6.03 -4.94 -14.42
C LEU A 85 -4.65 -5.37 -14.93
N ARG A 86 -4.52 -5.88 -16.17
CA ARG A 86 -3.25 -6.40 -16.72
C ARG A 86 -2.57 -7.44 -15.82
N ASN A 87 -3.33 -8.43 -15.37
CA ASN A 87 -2.95 -9.51 -14.45
C ASN A 87 -2.88 -9.14 -12.96
N GLY A 88 -3.56 -8.08 -12.52
CA GLY A 88 -3.84 -7.85 -11.10
C GLY A 88 -3.55 -6.44 -10.59
N LEU A 89 -3.70 -6.26 -9.28
CA LEU A 89 -3.51 -4.98 -8.61
C LEU A 89 -2.05 -4.51 -8.74
N PRO A 90 -1.81 -3.27 -9.21
CA PRO A 90 -0.46 -2.75 -9.32
C PRO A 90 0.19 -2.60 -7.93
N ILE A 91 1.44 -3.05 -7.81
CA ILE A 91 2.30 -2.81 -6.65
C ILE A 91 3.03 -1.49 -6.86
N ASN A 92 2.27 -0.43 -7.04
CA ASN A 92 2.77 0.92 -7.20
C ASN A 92 1.71 1.94 -6.80
N GLY A 93 1.88 2.53 -5.62
CA GLY A 93 0.92 3.44 -5.03
C GLY A 93 -0.21 2.76 -4.27
N ILE A 94 -1.14 3.59 -3.80
CA ILE A 94 -2.36 3.17 -3.11
C ILE A 94 -3.44 2.85 -4.16
N VAL A 95 -3.99 1.65 -4.07
CA VAL A 95 -5.17 1.24 -4.85
C VAL A 95 -6.42 1.39 -3.99
N GLU A 96 -7.35 2.21 -4.45
CA GLU A 96 -8.63 2.44 -3.78
C GLU A 96 -9.76 1.68 -4.47
N LEU A 97 -10.49 0.89 -3.70
CA LEU A 97 -11.71 0.24 -4.11
C LEU A 97 -12.92 0.91 -3.46
N TYR A 98 -13.75 1.61 -4.22
CA TYR A 98 -14.93 2.29 -3.70
C TYR A 98 -16.22 1.75 -4.29
N GLY A 99 -17.31 1.90 -3.54
CA GLY A 99 -18.63 1.38 -3.90
C GLY A 99 -19.65 1.56 -2.78
N PRO A 100 -20.97 1.42 -3.04
CA PRO A 100 -21.99 1.48 -2.01
C PRO A 100 -21.78 0.41 -0.92
N SER A 101 -22.46 0.57 0.21
CA SER A 101 -22.50 -0.52 1.21
C SER A 101 -23.10 -1.80 0.60
N GLY A 102 -22.61 -2.96 1.04
CA GLY A 102 -23.10 -4.26 0.61
C GLY A 102 -22.70 -4.74 -0.79
N VAL A 103 -22.00 -3.96 -1.61
CA VAL A 103 -21.66 -4.39 -2.99
C VAL A 103 -20.61 -5.49 -3.09
N GLY A 104 -19.88 -5.78 -2.01
CA GLY A 104 -18.90 -6.87 -1.96
C GLY A 104 -17.44 -6.44 -1.84
N LYS A 105 -17.16 -5.21 -1.39
CA LYS A 105 -15.78 -4.70 -1.18
C LYS A 105 -14.98 -5.61 -0.22
N THR A 106 -15.55 -5.95 0.93
CA THR A 106 -14.92 -6.89 1.88
C THR A 106 -14.70 -8.27 1.26
N GLN A 107 -15.62 -8.77 0.42
CA GLN A 107 -15.43 -10.05 -0.28
C GLN A 107 -14.24 -10.00 -1.25
N PHE A 108 -14.10 -8.89 -1.99
CA PHE A 108 -12.94 -8.65 -2.84
C PHE A 108 -11.65 -8.66 -2.01
N CYS A 109 -11.61 -7.93 -0.90
CA CYS A 109 -10.46 -7.86 -0.01
C CYS A 109 -10.04 -9.22 0.56
N LEU A 110 -11.01 -10.01 1.06
CA LEU A 110 -10.76 -11.35 1.58
C LEU A 110 -10.17 -12.28 0.52
N GLN A 111 -10.73 -12.24 -0.69
CA GLN A 111 -10.22 -13.05 -1.79
C GLN A 111 -8.79 -12.66 -2.18
N VAL A 112 -8.49 -11.37 -2.32
CA VAL A 112 -7.14 -10.92 -2.67
C VAL A 112 -6.14 -11.31 -1.57
N ALA A 113 -6.55 -11.24 -0.30
CA ALA A 113 -5.72 -11.69 0.82
C ALA A 113 -5.35 -13.18 0.70
N LEU A 114 -6.31 -14.05 0.34
CA LEU A 114 -6.05 -15.48 0.07
C LEU A 114 -5.16 -15.68 -1.18
N GLN A 115 -5.47 -14.98 -2.26
CA GLN A 115 -4.76 -15.05 -3.54
C GLN A 115 -3.28 -14.63 -3.42
N THR A 116 -2.93 -13.85 -2.39
CA THR A 116 -1.54 -13.45 -2.10
C THR A 116 -0.65 -14.66 -1.85
N LYS A 117 -1.15 -15.68 -1.13
CA LYS A 117 -0.40 -16.91 -0.89
C LYS A 117 -0.11 -17.65 -2.19
N LEU A 118 -1.09 -17.72 -3.10
CA LEU A 118 -0.95 -18.43 -4.37
C LEU A 118 -0.10 -17.67 -5.40
N SER A 119 -0.13 -16.34 -5.36
CA SER A 119 0.49 -15.51 -6.39
C SER A 119 1.98 -15.29 -6.14
N CYS A 120 2.39 -15.18 -4.87
CA CYS A 120 3.76 -14.83 -4.53
C CYS A 120 4.29 -15.48 -3.24
N ASP A 121 3.57 -16.45 -2.67
CA ASP A 121 3.93 -17.14 -1.43
C ASP A 121 4.16 -16.19 -0.22
N LYS A 122 3.49 -15.04 -0.21
CA LYS A 122 3.58 -14.02 0.84
C LYS A 122 2.32 -13.98 1.73
N GLY A 123 2.47 -13.40 2.92
CA GLY A 123 1.41 -13.07 3.86
C GLY A 123 0.54 -11.90 3.44
N ALA A 124 -0.66 -11.81 4.01
CA ALA A 124 -1.55 -10.66 3.87
C ALA A 124 -1.75 -10.00 5.24
N VAL A 125 -1.73 -8.66 5.28
CA VAL A 125 -2.16 -7.89 6.45
C VAL A 125 -3.54 -7.32 6.18
N TYR A 126 -4.45 -7.48 7.13
CA TYR A 126 -5.82 -6.97 7.06
C TYR A 126 -6.12 -6.08 8.27
N ILE A 127 -6.30 -4.78 8.00
CA ILE A 127 -6.63 -3.78 9.00
C ILE A 127 -8.12 -3.49 8.91
N CYS A 128 -8.84 -3.79 10.00
CA CYS A 128 -10.28 -3.53 10.13
C CYS A 128 -10.51 -2.25 10.92
N THR A 129 -11.34 -1.34 10.41
CA THR A 129 -11.61 -0.05 11.06
C THR A 129 -13.09 0.20 11.36
N GLU A 130 -14.00 -0.45 10.64
CA GLU A 130 -15.45 -0.32 10.84
C GLU A 130 -16.00 -1.56 11.53
N ASP A 131 -15.92 -2.70 10.84
CA ASP A 131 -16.53 -3.95 11.27
C ASP A 131 -15.49 -4.93 11.83
N VAL A 132 -15.99 -5.92 12.59
CA VAL A 132 -15.17 -7.06 13.01
C VAL A 132 -14.79 -7.89 11.78
N PHE A 133 -13.51 -8.24 11.67
CA PHE A 133 -13.00 -9.14 10.64
C PHE A 133 -13.90 -10.39 10.47
N PRO A 134 -14.39 -10.69 9.25
CA PRO A 134 -15.31 -11.79 8.99
C PRO A 134 -14.59 -13.15 8.92
N ALA A 135 -14.03 -13.61 10.04
CA ALA A 135 -13.20 -14.82 10.12
C ALA A 135 -13.90 -16.07 9.57
N LYS A 136 -15.17 -16.29 9.92
CA LYS A 136 -15.96 -17.43 9.40
C LYS A 136 -16.02 -17.45 7.87
N ARG A 137 -16.11 -16.27 7.26
CA ARG A 137 -16.15 -16.14 5.80
C ARG A 137 -14.78 -16.43 5.18
N LEU A 138 -13.69 -15.97 5.78
CA LEU A 138 -12.34 -16.32 5.33
C LEU A 138 -12.11 -17.84 5.40
N SER A 139 -12.48 -18.49 6.51
CA SER A 139 -12.33 -19.94 6.65
C SER A 139 -13.16 -20.72 5.62
N GLN A 140 -14.39 -20.27 5.33
CA GLN A 140 -15.19 -20.85 4.25
C GLN A 140 -14.49 -20.76 2.89
N LEU A 141 -13.95 -19.59 2.54
CA LEU A 141 -13.19 -19.41 1.30
C LEU A 141 -11.93 -20.29 1.25
N SER A 142 -11.19 -20.34 2.36
CA SER A 142 -9.98 -21.16 2.52
C SER A 142 -10.23 -22.65 2.26
N VAL A 143 -11.33 -23.21 2.79
CA VAL A 143 -11.73 -24.60 2.55
C VAL A 143 -12.04 -24.82 1.06
N LEU A 144 -12.92 -24.01 0.49
CA LEU A 144 -13.35 -24.17 -0.91
C LEU A 144 -12.21 -23.97 -1.91
N TRP A 145 -11.26 -23.08 -1.61
CA TRP A 145 -10.08 -22.87 -2.46
C TRP A 145 -9.10 -24.03 -2.40
N ARG A 146 -8.90 -24.64 -1.23
CA ARG A 146 -8.09 -25.87 -1.11
C ARG A 146 -8.68 -26.99 -1.96
N GLU A 147 -9.99 -27.18 -1.91
CA GLU A 147 -10.69 -28.18 -2.71
C GLU A 147 -10.61 -27.88 -4.22
N LYS A 148 -10.93 -26.65 -4.61
CA LYS A 148 -10.95 -26.19 -6.02
C LYS A 148 -9.58 -26.32 -6.70
N HIS A 149 -8.50 -26.06 -5.96
CA HIS A 149 -7.15 -26.09 -6.51
C HIS A 149 -6.35 -27.36 -6.13
N ASN A 150 -6.96 -28.29 -5.40
CA ASN A 150 -6.31 -29.49 -4.85
C ASN A 150 -5.02 -29.16 -4.09
N LEU A 151 -5.09 -28.19 -3.17
CA LEU A 151 -3.96 -27.65 -2.42
C LEU A 151 -3.99 -28.08 -0.95
N ASN A 152 -2.82 -28.42 -0.42
CA ASN A 152 -2.62 -28.63 1.01
C ASN A 152 -1.88 -27.43 1.64
N ILE A 153 -2.51 -26.25 1.56
CA ILE A 153 -1.95 -24.99 2.06
C ILE A 153 -2.86 -24.45 3.17
N ASP A 154 -2.27 -24.07 4.30
CA ASP A 154 -2.98 -23.30 5.31
C ASP A 154 -2.98 -21.81 4.93
N PHE A 155 -4.13 -21.33 4.46
CA PHE A 155 -4.29 -19.92 4.14
C PHE A 155 -4.50 -19.04 5.37
N GLU A 156 -5.09 -19.56 6.44
CA GLU A 156 -5.57 -18.75 7.56
C GLU A 156 -4.42 -18.22 8.40
N SER A 157 -3.39 -19.05 8.66
CA SER A 157 -2.17 -18.62 9.35
C SER A 157 -1.32 -17.60 8.60
N ASN A 158 -1.66 -17.34 7.32
CA ASN A 158 -0.97 -16.40 6.45
C ASN A 158 -1.67 -15.01 6.40
N VAL A 159 -2.80 -14.84 7.07
CA VAL A 159 -3.55 -13.57 7.14
C VAL A 159 -3.43 -12.97 8.55
N TYR A 160 -2.71 -11.86 8.67
CA TYR A 160 -2.50 -11.12 9.91
C TYR A 160 -3.55 -10.02 10.06
N ILE A 161 -4.28 -10.01 11.17
CA ILE A 161 -5.43 -9.12 11.35
C ILE A 161 -5.13 -8.13 12.47
N GLN A 162 -5.52 -6.86 12.28
CA GLN A 162 -5.52 -5.87 13.33
C GLN A 162 -6.78 -4.99 13.25
N HIS A 163 -7.47 -4.82 14.38
CA HIS A 163 -8.59 -3.88 14.49
C HIS A 163 -8.07 -2.54 15.01
N ILE A 164 -8.50 -1.46 14.36
CA ILE A 164 -8.02 -0.11 14.62
C ILE A 164 -9.21 0.84 14.76
N PRO A 165 -9.38 1.50 15.92
CA PRO A 165 -10.57 2.32 16.19
C PRO A 165 -10.50 3.73 15.58
N ASP A 166 -9.30 4.30 15.39
CA ASP A 166 -9.13 5.68 14.95
C ASP A 166 -7.84 5.91 14.13
N SER A 167 -7.71 7.12 13.57
CA SER A 167 -6.56 7.51 12.73
C SER A 167 -5.23 7.56 13.50
N ILE A 168 -5.26 7.83 14.80
CA ILE A 168 -4.06 7.88 15.67
C ILE A 168 -3.50 6.46 15.82
N HIS A 169 -4.36 5.50 16.13
CA HIS A 169 -4.01 4.09 16.22
C HIS A 169 -3.56 3.52 14.88
N LEU A 170 -4.16 3.96 13.75
CA LEU A 170 -3.67 3.60 12.41
C LEU A 170 -2.24 4.10 12.22
N ASN A 171 -1.96 5.37 12.49
CA ASN A 171 -0.61 5.92 12.35
C ASN A 171 0.41 5.17 13.22
N LYS A 172 0.04 4.81 14.46
CA LYS A 172 0.91 3.99 15.32
C LYS A 172 1.15 2.59 14.74
N CYS A 173 0.11 1.96 14.20
CA CYS A 173 0.21 0.66 13.54
C CYS A 173 1.17 0.73 12.34
N LEU A 174 1.01 1.72 11.46
CA LEU A 174 1.84 1.89 10.26
C LEU A 174 3.31 2.20 10.58
N LYS A 175 3.58 2.92 11.68
CA LYS A 175 4.95 3.33 12.07
C LYS A 175 5.69 2.31 12.93
N VAL A 176 4.97 1.47 13.68
CA VAL A 176 5.58 0.59 14.69
C VAL A 176 5.20 -0.87 14.48
N SER A 177 3.91 -1.19 14.49
CA SER A 177 3.43 -2.57 14.46
C SER A 177 3.71 -3.26 13.13
N LEU A 178 3.39 -2.61 12.00
CA LEU A 178 3.62 -3.20 10.67
C LEU A 178 5.10 -3.36 10.33
N PRO A 179 5.99 -2.36 10.51
CA PRO A 179 7.41 -2.55 10.29
C PRO A 179 7.98 -3.76 11.05
N ARG A 180 7.62 -3.90 12.33
CA ARG A 180 8.06 -5.01 13.18
C ARG A 180 7.56 -6.37 12.66
N LEU A 181 6.31 -6.44 12.20
CA LEU A 181 5.78 -7.66 11.60
C LEU A 181 6.51 -7.98 10.29
N MET A 182 6.66 -6.99 9.41
CA MET A 182 7.25 -7.14 8.08
C MET A 182 8.76 -7.38 8.09
N GLU A 183 9.44 -7.15 9.22
CA GLU A 183 10.83 -7.60 9.44
C GLU A 183 10.95 -9.11 9.61
N THR A 184 9.90 -9.79 10.06
CA THR A 184 9.90 -11.23 10.33
C THR A 184 9.06 -12.04 9.34
N LYS A 185 8.07 -11.41 8.71
CA LYS A 185 7.12 -12.03 7.79
C LYS A 185 7.18 -11.32 6.44
N ASN A 186 7.21 -12.09 5.36
CA ASN A 186 7.15 -11.54 4.01
C ASN A 186 5.69 -11.26 3.65
N ILE A 187 5.31 -9.99 3.53
CA ILE A 187 3.93 -9.55 3.29
C ILE A 187 3.78 -9.08 1.84
N GLY A 188 2.78 -9.60 1.14
CA GLY A 188 2.49 -9.30 -0.26
C GLY A 188 1.39 -8.25 -0.45
N ILE A 189 0.50 -8.08 0.54
CA ILE A 189 -0.54 -7.06 0.52
C ILE A 189 -0.83 -6.51 1.91
N ILE A 190 -1.14 -5.22 1.98
CA ILE A 190 -1.77 -4.56 3.13
C ILE A 190 -3.16 -4.09 2.68
N VAL A 191 -4.18 -4.57 3.38
CA VAL A 191 -5.59 -4.19 3.19
C VAL A 191 -6.04 -3.29 4.33
N ILE A 192 -6.70 -2.17 4.03
CA ILE A 192 -7.42 -1.34 5.01
C ILE A 192 -8.91 -1.34 4.64
N ASP A 193 -9.72 -2.01 5.46
CA ASP A 193 -11.19 -2.10 5.32
C ASP A 193 -11.86 -1.43 6.53
N SER A 194 -12.24 -0.15 6.47
CA SER A 194 -12.12 0.80 5.35
C SER A 194 -11.35 2.06 5.73
N ILE A 195 -10.74 2.74 4.76
CA ILE A 195 -10.14 4.05 5.05
C ILE A 195 -11.22 5.09 5.38
N ALA A 196 -12.44 4.90 4.84
CA ALA A 196 -13.58 5.76 5.13
C ALA A 196 -13.95 5.78 6.61
N GLY A 197 -14.02 4.61 7.25
CA GLY A 197 -14.49 4.45 8.63
C GLY A 197 -13.81 5.36 9.63
N LEU A 198 -12.49 5.51 9.51
CA LEU A 198 -11.67 6.34 10.40
C LEU A 198 -11.99 7.83 10.35
N PHE A 199 -12.67 8.27 9.30
CA PHE A 199 -12.95 9.67 9.04
C PHE A 199 -14.44 9.92 8.79
N ARG A 200 -15.31 8.96 9.16
CA ARG A 200 -16.74 8.99 8.87
C ARG A 200 -17.60 9.59 9.99
N SER A 201 -17.10 9.81 11.19
CA SER A 201 -17.80 10.52 12.29
C SER A 201 -16.80 11.43 13.06
N GLU A 202 -17.15 12.44 13.87
CA GLU A 202 -18.44 12.93 14.39
C GLU A 202 -18.29 14.39 14.93
N ASN A 203 -17.44 15.22 14.32
CA ASN A 203 -17.21 16.58 14.82
C ASN A 203 -18.19 17.56 14.18
N GLU A 204 -19.00 18.26 14.99
CA GLU A 204 -19.86 19.38 14.56
C GLU A 204 -19.08 20.48 13.80
N ASN A 205 -17.75 20.54 14.00
CA ASN A 205 -16.81 21.37 13.25
C ASN A 205 -15.65 20.54 12.69
N PRO A 206 -15.75 19.98 11.48
CA PRO A 206 -14.67 19.22 10.88
C PRO A 206 -13.46 20.13 10.58
N ASN A 207 -12.33 19.88 11.22
CA ASN A 207 -11.06 20.52 10.85
C ASN A 207 -10.50 19.86 9.58
N TYR A 208 -10.91 20.37 8.42
CA TYR A 208 -10.49 19.87 7.10
C TYR A 208 -8.96 19.95 6.89
N ILE A 209 -8.27 20.89 7.54
CA ILE A 209 -6.81 21.02 7.44
C ILE A 209 -6.14 19.83 8.12
N THR A 210 -6.51 19.54 9.37
CA THR A 210 -5.98 18.38 10.11
C THR A 210 -6.30 17.08 9.38
N ARG A 211 -7.52 16.91 8.89
CA ARG A 211 -7.91 15.73 8.09
C ARG A 211 -7.04 15.55 6.84
N SER A 212 -6.75 16.64 6.12
CA SER A 212 -5.87 16.61 4.94
C SER A 212 -4.42 16.27 5.31
N GLN A 213 -3.94 16.76 6.47
CA GLN A 213 -2.63 16.38 7.00
C GLN A 213 -2.58 14.89 7.36
N ASP A 214 -3.62 14.36 8.01
CA ASP A 214 -3.73 12.94 8.35
C ASP A 214 -3.70 12.05 7.10
N PHE A 215 -4.45 12.42 6.05
CA PHE A 215 -4.43 11.69 4.78
C PHE A 215 -3.04 11.63 4.18
N ARG A 216 -2.30 12.75 4.16
CA ARG A 216 -0.92 12.80 3.65
C ARG A 216 0.01 11.97 4.51
N GLU A 217 -0.18 11.98 5.82
CA GLU A 217 0.65 11.23 6.75
C GLU A 217 0.45 9.72 6.60
N ILE A 218 -0.79 9.26 6.63
CA ILE A 218 -1.15 7.86 6.40
C ILE A 218 -0.62 7.40 5.04
N SER A 219 -0.86 8.19 3.99
CA SER A 219 -0.42 7.85 2.63
C SER A 219 1.09 7.76 2.54
N ARG A 220 1.83 8.70 3.14
CA ARG A 220 3.30 8.65 3.18
C ARG A 220 3.80 7.40 3.89
N ASN A 221 3.22 7.05 5.04
CA ASN A 221 3.62 5.87 5.81
C ASN A 221 3.36 4.57 5.01
N LEU A 222 2.20 4.47 4.36
CA LEU A 222 1.87 3.34 3.49
C LEU A 222 2.84 3.21 2.29
N LEU A 223 3.11 4.32 1.60
CA LEU A 223 4.03 4.33 0.46
C LEU A 223 5.47 4.00 0.87
N GLN A 224 5.90 4.41 2.08
CA GLN A 224 7.20 4.01 2.63
C GLN A 224 7.26 2.49 2.89
N LEU A 225 6.20 1.89 3.43
CA LEU A 225 6.11 0.44 3.62
C LEU A 225 6.15 -0.30 2.29
N GLN A 226 5.35 0.12 1.30
CA GLN A 226 5.36 -0.46 -0.03
C GLN A 226 6.73 -0.38 -0.68
N LYS A 227 7.40 0.78 -0.63
CA LYS A 227 8.74 0.95 -1.20
C LYS A 227 9.79 0.07 -0.51
N LYS A 228 9.67 -0.15 0.80
CA LYS A 228 10.62 -0.95 1.58
C LYS A 228 10.40 -2.46 1.38
N TYR A 229 9.16 -2.93 1.31
CA TYR A 229 8.83 -4.36 1.35
C TYR A 229 8.24 -4.93 0.05
N ASN A 230 8.01 -4.08 -0.97
CA ASN A 230 7.41 -4.42 -2.25
C ASN A 230 6.09 -5.21 -2.10
N CYS A 231 5.05 -4.52 -1.58
CA CYS A 231 3.73 -5.07 -1.30
C CYS A 231 2.60 -4.22 -1.89
N ALA A 232 1.50 -4.87 -2.30
CA ALA A 232 0.30 -4.19 -2.76
C ALA A 232 -0.37 -3.43 -1.61
N LEU A 233 -0.96 -2.27 -1.92
CA LEU A 233 -1.73 -1.48 -0.97
C LEU A 233 -3.16 -1.37 -1.48
N LEU A 234 -4.10 -1.99 -0.76
CA LEU A 234 -5.51 -1.95 -1.09
C LEU A 234 -6.29 -1.29 0.04
N VAL A 235 -7.04 -0.24 -0.26
CA VAL A 235 -7.93 0.40 0.70
C VAL A 235 -9.36 0.39 0.18
N THR A 236 -10.33 0.17 1.05
CA THR A 236 -11.73 0.30 0.67
C THR A 236 -12.26 1.67 1.08
N ASN A 237 -13.11 2.24 0.23
CA ASN A 237 -13.84 3.46 0.52
C ASN A 237 -15.34 3.23 0.25
N GLN A 238 -16.17 4.04 0.88
CA GLN A 238 -17.60 4.06 0.61
C GLN A 238 -17.93 5.30 -0.24
N TYR A 239 -19.12 5.34 -0.83
CA TYR A 239 -19.65 6.58 -1.39
C TYR A 239 -21.10 6.78 -0.97
N PHE A 240 -21.52 8.04 -0.93
CA PHE A 240 -22.92 8.45 -0.85
C PHE A 240 -23.38 8.92 -2.23
N LYS A 241 -24.61 8.58 -2.64
CA LYS A 241 -25.21 9.25 -3.81
C LYS A 241 -25.47 10.71 -3.41
N VAL A 242 -24.77 11.66 -4.03
CA VAL A 242 -25.10 13.07 -3.91
C VAL A 242 -26.46 13.26 -4.59
N ILE A 243 -27.48 13.62 -3.82
CA ILE A 243 -28.87 13.74 -4.28
C ILE A 243 -29.01 14.87 -5.31
N ASP A 244 -28.12 15.87 -5.30
CA ASP A 244 -28.18 17.02 -6.23
C ASP A 244 -27.75 16.72 -7.67
N ASN A 245 -27.08 15.58 -7.93
CA ASN A 245 -26.64 15.18 -9.26
C ASN A 245 -27.58 14.14 -9.92
N LEU A 246 -28.91 14.34 -9.79
CA LEU A 246 -29.92 13.54 -10.48
C LEU A 246 -29.77 13.56 -12.02
N ILE A 247 -29.05 14.54 -12.56
CA ILE A 247 -28.85 14.72 -14.01
C ILE A 247 -27.64 13.93 -14.55
N THR A 248 -26.62 13.65 -13.73
CA THR A 248 -25.36 13.03 -14.20
C THR A 248 -25.05 11.66 -13.60
N GLY A 249 -25.69 11.28 -12.49
CA GLY A 249 -25.50 9.95 -11.88
C GLY A 249 -24.08 9.68 -11.34
N ILE A 250 -23.23 10.71 -11.27
CA ILE A 250 -21.82 10.57 -10.90
C ILE A 250 -21.73 10.24 -9.41
N SER A 251 -21.17 9.07 -9.10
CA SER A 251 -20.96 8.58 -7.74
C SER A 251 -19.54 8.89 -7.28
N GLU A 252 -19.37 9.77 -6.29
CA GLU A 252 -18.06 10.22 -5.80
C GLU A 252 -17.68 9.62 -4.43
N PRO A 253 -16.44 9.18 -4.22
CA PRO A 253 -16.00 8.59 -2.95
C PRO A 253 -16.04 9.59 -1.77
N CYS A 254 -16.33 9.09 -0.57
CA CYS A 254 -16.64 9.89 0.62
C CYS A 254 -15.53 10.85 1.11
N LEU A 255 -14.26 10.63 0.74
CA LEU A 255 -13.13 11.36 1.34
C LEU A 255 -12.68 12.60 0.54
N GLY A 256 -13.34 12.86 -0.60
CA GLY A 256 -13.12 14.06 -1.42
C GLY A 256 -11.72 14.15 -2.05
N LEU A 257 -11.43 15.34 -2.62
CA LEU A 257 -10.21 15.61 -3.37
C LEU A 257 -8.92 15.46 -2.55
N ALA A 258 -8.97 15.82 -1.26
CA ALA A 258 -7.82 15.74 -0.37
C ALA A 258 -7.28 14.31 -0.26
N TRP A 259 -8.16 13.31 -0.24
CA TRP A 259 -7.79 11.90 -0.28
C TRP A 259 -7.45 11.43 -1.69
N ALA A 260 -8.24 11.84 -2.70
CA ALA A 260 -8.07 11.42 -4.10
C ALA A 260 -6.65 11.65 -4.64
N ASN A 261 -6.00 12.75 -4.22
CA ASN A 261 -4.63 13.08 -4.62
C ASN A 261 -3.54 12.11 -4.08
N ASN A 262 -3.88 11.22 -3.15
CA ASN A 262 -2.96 10.22 -2.61
C ASN A 262 -3.14 8.82 -3.25
N VAL A 263 -4.19 8.65 -4.06
CA VAL A 263 -4.54 7.38 -4.69
C VAL A 263 -3.96 7.35 -6.10
N VAL A 264 -3.32 6.23 -6.46
CA VAL A 264 -2.73 6.04 -7.79
C VAL A 264 -3.71 5.34 -8.73
N THR A 265 -4.42 4.33 -8.23
CA THR A 265 -5.43 3.61 -9.01
C THR A 265 -6.75 3.58 -8.24
N ARG A 266 -7.83 3.99 -8.91
CA ARG A 266 -9.19 3.98 -8.34
C ARG A 266 -10.08 3.01 -9.10
N LEU A 267 -10.71 2.12 -8.34
CA LEU A 267 -11.55 1.03 -8.81
C LEU A 267 -12.95 1.18 -8.21
N SER A 268 -13.98 0.97 -9.02
CA SER A 268 -15.38 1.03 -8.59
C SER A 268 -16.02 -0.36 -8.63
N ILE A 269 -16.82 -0.70 -7.62
CA ILE A 269 -17.73 -1.84 -7.65
C ILE A 269 -19.16 -1.35 -7.48
N GLN A 270 -20.05 -1.80 -8.38
CA GLN A 270 -21.47 -1.54 -8.31
C GLN A 270 -22.27 -2.82 -8.52
N ARG A 271 -23.39 -2.96 -7.81
CA ARG A 271 -24.35 -4.06 -8.08
C ARG A 271 -25.15 -3.73 -9.34
N THR A 272 -25.27 -4.70 -10.23
CA THR A 272 -26.18 -4.66 -11.37
C THR A 272 -27.38 -5.58 -11.09
N CYS A 273 -28.13 -6.00 -12.12
CA CYS A 273 -29.19 -6.99 -11.99
C CYS A 273 -28.63 -8.41 -11.72
N ASN A 274 -29.49 -9.30 -11.21
CA ASN A 274 -29.26 -10.75 -11.12
C ASN A 274 -27.99 -11.19 -10.35
N ASN A 275 -27.69 -10.55 -9.22
CA ASN A 275 -26.49 -10.82 -8.40
C ASN A 275 -25.15 -10.60 -9.12
N VAL A 276 -25.16 -9.98 -10.30
CA VAL A 276 -23.94 -9.55 -11.00
C VAL A 276 -23.45 -8.22 -10.42
N ARG A 277 -22.14 -8.04 -10.44
CA ARG A 277 -21.47 -6.79 -10.06
C ARG A 277 -20.61 -6.31 -11.22
N SER A 278 -20.70 -5.02 -11.48
CA SER A 278 -19.81 -4.31 -12.40
C SER A 278 -18.59 -3.85 -11.63
N PHE A 279 -17.41 -4.15 -12.18
CA PHE A 279 -16.10 -3.68 -11.74
C PHE A 279 -15.56 -2.72 -12.80
N GLN A 280 -15.14 -1.52 -12.39
CA GLN A 280 -14.65 -0.50 -13.31
C GLN A 280 -13.34 0.11 -12.83
N VAL A 281 -12.39 0.27 -13.73
CA VAL A 281 -11.22 1.13 -13.54
C VAL A 281 -11.66 2.57 -13.82
N ILE A 282 -11.70 3.40 -12.79
CA ILE A 282 -12.08 4.82 -12.94
C ILE A 282 -10.90 5.62 -13.44
N PHE A 283 -9.75 5.46 -12.78
CA PHE A 283 -8.48 5.98 -13.27
C PHE A 283 -7.33 5.10 -12.80
N SER A 284 -6.29 5.05 -13.62
CA SER A 284 -4.99 4.49 -13.30
C SER A 284 -3.98 5.14 -14.25
N PRO A 285 -2.73 5.39 -13.83
CA PRO A 285 -1.70 5.94 -14.71
C PRO A 285 -1.36 5.03 -15.90
N ASP A 286 -1.53 3.71 -15.79
CA ASP A 286 -1.14 2.76 -16.83
C ASP A 286 -2.30 1.99 -17.46
N LEU A 287 -3.52 2.11 -16.93
CA LEU A 287 -4.72 1.42 -17.44
C LEU A 287 -5.73 2.42 -18.01
N PRO A 288 -6.33 2.13 -19.18
CA PRO A 288 -7.49 2.88 -19.64
C PRO A 288 -8.71 2.59 -18.76
N PRO A 289 -9.75 3.45 -18.79
CA PRO A 289 -11.02 3.16 -18.14
C PRO A 289 -11.66 1.91 -18.78
N LEU A 290 -11.64 0.80 -18.03
CA LEU A 290 -12.16 -0.49 -18.46
C LEU A 290 -13.20 -0.99 -17.47
N THR A 291 -14.20 -1.70 -17.97
CA THR A 291 -15.29 -2.26 -17.18
C THR A 291 -15.39 -3.76 -17.45
N THR A 292 -15.68 -4.52 -16.40
CA THR A 292 -15.97 -5.95 -16.51
C THR A 292 -17.00 -6.36 -15.48
N ASN A 293 -17.62 -7.53 -15.68
CA ASN A 293 -18.59 -8.08 -14.74
C ASN A 293 -18.03 -9.31 -14.01
N PHE A 294 -18.52 -9.52 -12.79
CA PHE A 294 -18.22 -10.68 -11.96
C PHE A 294 -19.42 -10.98 -11.03
N ILE A 295 -19.44 -12.17 -10.46
CA ILE A 295 -20.42 -12.60 -9.44
C ILE A 295 -19.69 -12.96 -8.15
N ILE A 296 -20.43 -12.94 -7.03
CA ILE A 296 -19.93 -13.40 -5.74
C ILE A 296 -20.74 -14.62 -5.33
N GLU A 297 -20.02 -15.73 -5.11
CA GLU A 297 -20.53 -17.05 -4.75
C GLU A 297 -19.84 -17.57 -3.49
N SER A 298 -20.15 -18.82 -3.11
CA SER A 298 -19.59 -19.45 -1.90
C SER A 298 -18.07 -19.55 -1.95
N ASP A 299 -17.48 -19.79 -3.12
CA ASP A 299 -16.02 -19.88 -3.31
C ASP A 299 -15.35 -18.53 -3.65
N GLY A 300 -16.08 -17.41 -3.62
CA GLY A 300 -15.53 -16.07 -3.79
C GLY A 300 -16.05 -15.35 -5.02
N LEU A 301 -15.19 -14.60 -5.69
CA LEU A 301 -15.45 -13.81 -6.89
C LEU A 301 -15.16 -14.66 -8.12
N ASN A 302 -16.19 -14.89 -8.93
CA ASN A 302 -16.09 -15.63 -10.18
C ASN A 302 -16.41 -14.74 -11.38
N SER A 303 -15.78 -15.05 -12.51
CA SER A 303 -16.03 -14.39 -13.79
C SER A 303 -17.40 -14.81 -14.34
N VAL A 304 -18.09 -13.85 -14.97
CA VAL A 304 -19.33 -14.06 -15.74
C VAL A 304 -18.96 -14.24 -17.21
#